data_AF-A0A5R2MZI1-F1
#
_entry.id   AF-A0A5R2MZI1-F1
#
_cell.length_a   1.000
_cell.length_b   1.000
_cell.length_c   1.000
_cell.angle_alpha   90.00
_cell.angle_beta   90.00
_cell.angle_gamma   90.00
#
_symmetry.space_group_name_H-M   'P 1'
#
loop_
_entity.id
_entity.type
_entity.pdbx_description
1 polymer ?
#
loop_
_entity_poly.entity_id
_entity_poly.type
_entity_poly.pdbx_seq_one_letter_code
_entity_poly.pdbx_strand_id
1 'polypeptide(L)'
;MLKICLQDFDGSCKGSAASGEWGRPIDTTAKGRPMLEKKARITVDAEIVDDAIMSRRSVRAFLPDMIDDETIRDILTVAARAPSGTNMQPWRVY
;
A
#
# COMPACT_ATOMS: atom_id res chain seq x y z
N MET A 1 16.52 3.26 -22.35
CA MET A 1 16.76 2.08 -21.50
C MET A 1 16.07 2.35 -20.15
N LEU A 2 14.79 1.98 -20.03
CA LEU A 2 13.97 2.29 -18.85
C LEU A 2 14.34 1.32 -17.72
N LYS A 3 14.81 1.87 -16.59
CA LYS A 3 15.01 1.13 -15.35
C LYS A 3 13.66 1.02 -14.64
N ILE A 4 13.02 -0.14 -14.72
CA ILE A 4 11.99 -0.52 -13.76
C ILE A 4 12.73 -0.88 -12.47
N CYS A 5 12.48 -0.12 -11.41
CA CYS A 5 12.92 -0.45 -10.06
C CYS A 5 11.98 -1.55 -9.55
N LEU A 6 12.43 -2.80 -9.56
CA LEU A 6 11.85 -3.84 -8.71
C LEU A 6 12.20 -3.42 -7.27
N GLN A 7 11.19 -3.10 -6.47
CA GLN A 7 11.36 -3.16 -5.03
C GLN A 7 11.28 -4.63 -4.65
N ASP A 8 12.45 -5.22 -4.41
CA ASP A 8 12.58 -6.54 -3.81
C ASP A 8 11.89 -6.56 -2.44
N PHE A 9 11.05 -7.57 -2.24
CA PHE A 9 10.13 -7.70 -1.10
C PHE A 9 10.78 -8.29 0.16
N ASP A 10 12.10 -8.42 0.25
CA ASP A 10 12.77 -9.06 1.40
C ASP A 10 13.74 -8.17 2.19
N GLY A 11 13.97 -6.92 1.78
CA GLY A 11 14.63 -5.90 2.62
C GLY A 11 16.01 -6.27 3.18
N SER A 12 16.70 -7.27 2.61
CA SER A 12 17.97 -7.78 3.16
C SER A 12 19.15 -7.35 2.28
N CYS A 13 19.53 -6.07 2.35
CA CYS A 13 20.86 -5.66 1.93
C CYS A 13 21.88 -5.97 3.03
N LYS A 14 22.55 -7.12 2.95
CA LYS A 14 23.78 -7.37 3.74
C LYS A 14 24.94 -6.59 3.11
N GLY A 15 25.13 -5.35 3.58
CA GLY A 15 26.33 -4.56 3.33
C GLY A 15 27.19 -4.49 4.60
N SER A 16 28.29 -5.24 4.62
CA SER A 16 29.34 -5.06 5.63
C SER A 16 30.08 -3.75 5.33
N ALA A 17 29.92 -2.75 6.19
CA ALA A 17 30.79 -1.59 6.24
C ALA A 17 31.28 -1.41 7.67
N ALA A 18 32.49 -1.91 7.95
CA ALA A 18 33.27 -1.54 9.11
C ALA A 18 34.37 -0.59 8.64
N SER A 19 34.28 0.71 9.02
CA SER A 19 35.43 1.56 9.40
C SER A 19 35.03 3.04 9.60
N GLY A 20 35.03 3.50 10.86
CA GLY A 20 35.15 4.91 11.35
C GLY A 20 33.94 5.84 11.13
N GLU A 21 33.44 6.62 12.09
CA GLU A 21 34.07 7.29 13.25
C GLU A 21 33.06 7.36 14.42
N TRP A 22 33.40 6.69 15.52
CA TRP A 22 32.65 6.65 16.77
C TRP A 22 33.10 7.81 17.66
N GLY A 23 32.21 8.75 17.99
CA GLY A 23 32.60 9.85 18.89
C GLY A 23 31.62 11.00 19.13
N ARG A 24 30.42 11.00 18.55
CA ARG A 24 29.38 11.94 19.02
C ARG A 24 28.58 11.31 20.16
N PRO A 25 28.41 11.99 21.31
CA PRO A 25 27.45 11.56 22.31
C PRO A 25 26.10 11.45 21.60
N ILE A 26 25.52 10.24 21.62
CA ILE A 26 24.10 10.13 21.32
C ILE A 26 23.40 11.00 22.36
N ASP A 27 22.75 12.07 21.93
CA ASP A 27 21.82 12.77 22.79
C ASP A 27 20.70 11.77 23.11
N THR A 28 20.79 11.12 24.28
CA THR A 28 19.78 10.18 24.79
C THR A 28 18.47 10.88 25.14
N THR A 29 18.41 12.21 24.98
CA THR A 29 17.21 13.04 25.11
C THR A 29 16.66 13.43 23.74
N ALA A 30 16.84 12.58 22.72
CA ALA A 30 15.92 12.55 21.60
C ALA A 30 14.52 12.19 22.15
N LYS A 31 13.71 13.22 22.47
CA LYS A 31 12.26 13.07 22.74
C LYS A 31 11.72 12.02 21.76
N GLY A 32 11.29 10.87 22.28
CA GLY A 32 10.73 9.79 21.49
C GLY A 32 9.52 10.28 20.72
N ARG A 33 9.72 10.57 19.43
CA ARG A 33 8.67 10.93 18.46
C ARG A 33 8.37 9.69 17.59
N PRO A 34 7.33 9.72 16.76
CA PRO A 34 6.02 9.09 16.84
C PRO A 34 5.95 7.68 16.18
N MET A 35 7.00 6.86 16.31
CA MET A 35 7.08 5.59 15.58
C MET A 35 6.10 4.52 16.10
N LEU A 36 5.76 4.56 17.39
CA LEU A 36 4.78 3.66 18.02
C LEU A 36 3.34 3.96 17.57
N GLU A 37 2.98 5.23 17.43
CA GLU A 37 1.66 5.68 16.95
C GLU A 37 1.42 5.30 15.49
N LYS A 38 2.45 5.43 14.64
CA LYS A 38 2.40 4.97 13.25
C LYS A 38 2.19 3.46 13.15
N LYS A 39 2.84 2.66 14.00
CA LYS A 39 2.68 1.20 13.98
C LYS A 39 1.27 0.79 14.37
N ALA A 40 0.70 1.42 15.40
CA ALA A 40 -0.68 1.17 15.83
C ALA A 40 -1.70 1.56 14.73
N ARG A 41 -1.45 2.65 13.99
CA ARG A 41 -2.30 3.02 12.86
C ARG A 41 -2.26 2.00 11.72
N ILE A 42 -1.07 1.50 11.38
CA ILE A 42 -0.91 0.48 10.32
C ILE A 42 -1.66 -0.81 10.70
N THR A 43 -1.62 -1.23 11.96
CA THR A 43 -2.34 -2.44 12.40
C THR A 43 -3.86 -2.25 12.31
N VAL A 44 -4.37 -1.07 12.71
CA VAL A 44 -5.81 -0.76 12.58
C VAL A 44 -6.23 -0.68 11.12
N ASP A 45 -5.44 -0.04 10.26
CA ASP A 45 -5.75 0.05 8.82
C ASP A 45 -5.76 -1.34 8.16
N ALA A 46 -4.87 -2.25 8.58
CA ALA A 46 -4.84 -3.63 8.10
C ALA A 46 -6.07 -4.43 8.54
N GLU A 47 -6.50 -4.30 9.81
CA GLU A 47 -7.72 -4.95 10.31
C GLU A 47 -8.97 -4.50 9.52
N ILE A 48 -9.09 -3.21 9.20
CA ILE A 48 -10.19 -2.67 8.38
C ILE A 48 -10.18 -3.28 6.97
N VAL A 49 -9.00 -3.44 6.36
CA VAL A 49 -8.86 -4.05 5.03
C VAL A 49 -9.24 -5.53 5.06
N ASP A 50 -8.79 -6.27 6.08
CA ASP A 50 -9.12 -7.68 6.25
C ASP A 50 -10.63 -7.88 6.40
N ASP A 51 -11.30 -7.07 7.23
CA ASP A 51 -12.75 -7.10 7.41
C ASP A 51 -13.50 -6.80 6.10
N ALA A 52 -13.05 -5.81 5.32
CA ALA A 52 -13.63 -5.47 4.03
C ALA A 52 -13.50 -6.63 3.02
N ILE A 53 -12.36 -7.31 3.00
CA ILE A 53 -12.11 -8.45 2.12
C ILE A 53 -12.97 -9.65 2.55
N MET A 54 -13.00 -9.98 3.85
CA MET A 54 -13.73 -11.13 4.38
C MET A 54 -15.25 -10.98 4.26
N SER A 55 -15.77 -9.75 4.39
CA SER A 55 -17.20 -9.48 4.27
C SER A 55 -17.71 -9.51 2.82
N ARG A 56 -16.83 -9.33 1.82
CA ARG A 56 -17.22 -9.25 0.40
C ARG A 56 -17.65 -10.59 -0.18
N ARG A 57 -18.94 -10.71 -0.51
CA ARG A 57 -19.54 -11.91 -1.13
C ARG A 57 -19.88 -11.69 -2.62
N SER A 58 -19.89 -12.78 -3.39
CA SER A 58 -20.37 -12.75 -4.78
C SER A 58 -21.89 -12.70 -4.83
N VAL A 59 -22.45 -11.52 -5.08
CA VAL A 59 -23.90 -11.28 -5.25
C VAL A 59 -24.30 -11.51 -6.71
N ARG A 60 -25.43 -12.18 -6.95
CA ARG A 60 -25.92 -12.57 -8.29
C ARG A 60 -27.36 -12.13 -8.61
N ALA A 61 -27.95 -11.30 -7.75
CA ALA A 61 -29.27 -10.70 -7.95
C ALA A 61 -29.22 -9.25 -7.47
N PHE A 62 -29.82 -8.33 -8.23
CA PHE A 62 -29.74 -6.89 -8.00
C PHE A 62 -31.14 -6.28 -7.99
N LEU A 63 -31.30 -5.22 -7.20
CA LEU A 63 -32.49 -4.38 -7.23
C LEU A 63 -32.48 -3.52 -8.50
N PRO A 64 -33.65 -3.06 -8.97
CA PRO A 64 -33.75 -2.12 -10.10
C PRO A 64 -33.30 -0.70 -9.74
N ASP A 65 -32.78 -0.48 -8.53
CA ASP A 65 -32.36 0.82 -8.04
C ASP A 65 -31.11 1.31 -8.76
N MET A 66 -31.13 2.58 -9.16
CA MET A 66 -30.01 3.22 -9.83
C MET A 66 -28.90 3.58 -8.84
N ILE A 67 -27.66 3.46 -9.30
CA ILE A 67 -26.46 3.88 -8.57
C ILE A 67 -26.02 5.23 -9.11
N ASP A 68 -25.46 6.08 -8.25
CA ASP A 68 -24.91 7.36 -8.65
C ASP A 68 -23.65 7.20 -9.52
N ASP A 69 -23.53 8.03 -10.56
CA ASP A 69 -22.41 7.96 -11.51
C ASP A 69 -21.05 8.21 -10.84
N GLU A 70 -20.99 9.04 -9.79
CA GLU A 70 -19.74 9.33 -9.10
C GLU A 70 -19.20 8.08 -8.41
N THR A 71 -20.09 7.29 -7.80
CA THR A 71 -19.73 6.01 -7.19
C THR A 71 -19.11 5.06 -8.22
N ILE A 72 -19.66 5.04 -9.45
CA ILE A 72 -19.12 4.22 -10.53
C ILE A 72 -17.73 4.73 -10.95
N ARG A 73 -17.56 6.05 -11.12
CA ARG A 73 -16.26 6.65 -11.47
C ARG A 73 -15.19 6.39 -10.42
N ASP A 74 -15.54 6.44 -9.14
CA ASP A 74 -14.61 6.17 -8.04
C ASP A 74 -14.10 4.73 -8.08
N ILE A 75 -14.99 3.76 -8.30
CA ILE A 75 -14.62 2.35 -8.43
C ILE A 75 -13.65 2.15 -9.60
N LEU A 76 -13.95 2.74 -10.76
CA LEU A 76 -13.11 2.64 -11.94
C LEU A 76 -11.75 3.32 -11.75
N THR A 77 -11.72 4.46 -11.06
CA THR A 77 -10.49 5.19 -10.73
C THR A 77 -9.55 4.34 -9.86
N VAL A 78 -10.10 3.61 -8.89
CA VAL A 78 -9.32 2.68 -8.06
C VAL A 78 -8.85 1.48 -8.89
N ALA A 79 -9.74 0.87 -9.68
CA ALA A 79 -9.43 -0.30 -10.50
C ALA A 79 -8.33 -0.04 -11.54
N ALA A 80 -8.27 1.16 -12.11
CA ALA A 80 -7.26 1.56 -13.09
C ALA A 80 -5.81 1.49 -12.56
N ARG A 81 -5.61 1.47 -11.23
CA ARG A 81 -4.29 1.37 -10.61
C ARG A 81 -3.77 -0.07 -10.50
N ALA A 82 -4.53 -1.06 -10.97
CA ALA A 82 -4.08 -2.44 -10.98
C ALA A 82 -2.75 -2.58 -11.74
N PRO A 83 -1.79 -3.39 -11.26
CA PRO A 83 -0.59 -3.68 -12.03
C PRO A 83 -0.93 -4.52 -13.26
N SER A 84 -0.15 -4.36 -14.33
CA SER A 84 -0.28 -5.17 -15.56
C SER A 84 1.09 -5.54 -16.12
N GLY A 85 1.15 -6.62 -16.91
CA GLY A 85 2.37 -7.04 -17.59
C GLY A 85 2.95 -5.91 -18.44
N THR A 86 4.22 -5.57 -18.22
CA THR A 86 4.91 -4.43 -18.86
C THR A 86 4.19 -3.09 -18.65
N ASN A 87 3.31 -3.00 -17.65
CA ASN A 87 2.40 -1.87 -17.44
C ASN A 87 1.57 -1.49 -18.69
N MET A 88 1.21 -2.47 -19.54
CA MET A 88 0.50 -2.18 -20.80
C MET A 88 -0.96 -1.77 -20.59
N GLN A 89 -1.53 -2.07 -19.42
CA GLN A 89 -2.91 -1.76 -19.03
C GLN A 89 -3.94 -2.11 -20.13
N PRO A 90 -4.03 -3.38 -20.57
CA PRO A 90 -4.75 -3.76 -21.79
C PRO A 90 -6.27 -3.91 -21.56
N TRP A 91 -6.84 -3.19 -20.61
CA TRP A 91 -8.27 -3.24 -20.29
C TRP A 91 -9.02 -2.09 -20.95
N ARG A 92 -10.26 -2.38 -21.37
CA ARG A 92 -11.24 -1.38 -21.78
C ARG A 92 -12.52 -1.63 -20.99
N VAL A 93 -13.06 -0.57 -20.41
CA VAL A 93 -14.33 -0.58 -19.68
C VAL A 93 -15.33 0.20 -20.53
N TYR A 94 -16.53 -0.35 -20.70
CA TYR A 94 -17.61 0.20 -21.52
C TYR A 94 -18.85 0.44 -20.66
#